data_AF-A0A443RSC2-F1
#
_entry.id   AF-A0A443RSC2-F1
#
_cell.length_a   1.000
_cell.length_b   1.000
_cell.length_c   1.000
_cell.angle_alpha   90.00
_cell.angle_beta   90.00
_cell.angle_gamma   90.00
#
_symmetry.space_group_name_H-M   'P 1'
#
loop_
_entity.id
_entity.type
_entity.pdbx_description
1 polymer ?
#
loop_
_entity_poly.entity_id
_entity_poly.type
_entity_poly.pdbx_seq_one_letter_code
_entity_poly.pdbx_strand_id
1 'polypeptide(L)'
;VLYYSLPGLLINTTLYTLIGLILYANYYKCDPILNGKIKRTDEIVPLYISQIFRSIPGCTGLFIVCVLSAALSTLSSGFNAVATLVWEDILAKRLPNMKPNKSLKLTKIVAATVGVVCIAVAFLSKEFGSIFEAVYALAGSTTGPLFGVFSMGIFLPFVNSYGAIFGLLSGQLLCFVINVGGIINTA
;
A
#
# COMPACT_ATOMS: atom_id res chain seq x y z
N VAL A 1 -15.91 5.52 -14.28
CA VAL A 1 -15.12 4.83 -13.22
C VAL A 1 -14.98 5.72 -11.98
N LEU A 2 -14.37 6.91 -12.09
CA LEU A 2 -14.14 7.83 -10.95
C LEU A 2 -15.40 8.15 -10.11
N TYR A 3 -16.52 8.51 -10.76
CA TYR A 3 -17.78 8.83 -10.07
C TYR A 3 -18.35 7.66 -9.23
N TYR A 4 -18.15 6.42 -9.67
CA TYR A 4 -18.62 5.24 -8.95
C TYR A 4 -17.65 4.79 -7.85
N SER A 5 -16.34 5.03 -8.02
CA SER A 5 -15.32 4.69 -7.03
C SER A 5 -15.34 5.61 -5.81
N LEU A 6 -15.73 6.87 -5.99
CA LEU A 6 -15.73 7.90 -4.94
C LEU A 6 -16.63 7.57 -3.72
N PRO A 7 -17.94 7.23 -3.88
CA PRO A 7 -18.77 6.85 -2.75
C PRO A 7 -18.26 5.59 -2.04
N GLY A 8 -17.71 4.63 -2.78
CA GLY A 8 -17.10 3.44 -2.20
C GLY A 8 -15.91 3.76 -1.29
N LEU A 9 -15.04 4.68 -1.71
CA LEU A 9 -13.89 5.12 -0.91
C LEU A 9 -14.33 5.84 0.37
N LEU A 10 -15.35 6.69 0.29
CA LEU A 10 -15.89 7.41 1.44
C LEU A 10 -16.48 6.46 2.49
N ILE A 11 -17.28 5.48 2.04
CA ILE A 11 -17.83 4.45 2.92
C ILE A 11 -16.71 3.68 3.60
N ASN A 12 -15.73 3.19 2.82
CA ASN A 12 -14.61 2.41 3.33
C ASN A 12 -13.78 3.18 4.37
N THR A 13 -13.48 4.45 4.09
CA THR A 13 -12.73 5.32 5.01
C THR A 13 -13.50 5.53 6.31
N THR A 14 -14.80 5.80 6.22
CA THR A 14 -15.67 5.97 7.38
C THR A 14 -15.68 4.71 8.24
N LEU A 15 -15.80 3.52 7.64
CA LEU A 15 -15.79 2.25 8.37
C LEU A 15 -14.48 2.02 9.15
N TYR A 16 -13.31 2.25 8.54
CA TYR A 16 -12.05 2.09 9.26
C TYR A 16 -11.86 3.11 10.39
N THR A 17 -12.33 4.35 10.21
CA THR A 17 -12.30 5.35 11.30
C THR A 17 -13.22 4.97 12.47
N LEU A 18 -14.39 4.37 12.19
CA LEU A 18 -15.30 3.88 13.22
C LEU A 18 -14.69 2.72 14.02
N ILE A 19 -13.98 1.79 13.36
CA ILE A 19 -13.24 0.72 14.05
C ILE A 19 -12.21 1.32 15.01
N GLY A 20 -11.46 2.34 14.58
CA GLY A 20 -10.51 3.06 15.45
C GLY A 20 -11.18 3.69 16.67
N LEU A 21 -12.35 4.32 16.49
CA LEU A 21 -13.11 4.92 17.58
C LEU A 21 -13.63 3.87 18.57
N ILE A 22 -14.12 2.73 18.07
CA ILE A 22 -14.58 1.61 18.90
C ILE A 22 -13.43 1.02 19.73
N LEU A 23 -12.26 0.85 19.13
CA LEU A 23 -11.05 0.39 19.84
C LEU A 23 -10.65 1.39 20.93
N TYR A 24 -10.62 2.67 20.61
CA TYR A 24 -10.33 3.72 21.59
C TYR A 24 -11.31 3.67 22.76
N ALA A 25 -12.62 3.61 22.50
CA ALA A 25 -13.64 3.56 23.53
C ALA A 25 -13.53 2.33 24.46
N ASN A 26 -13.02 1.20 23.97
CA ASN A 26 -12.82 0.00 24.78
C ASN A 26 -11.49 -0.01 25.54
N TYR A 27 -10.42 0.53 24.94
CA TYR A 27 -9.07 0.46 25.50
C TYR A 27 -8.57 1.75 26.15
N TYR A 28 -9.36 2.84 26.21
CA TYR A 28 -8.90 4.12 26.77
C TYR A 28 -8.41 4.03 28.23
N LYS A 29 -8.97 3.11 29.04
CA LYS A 29 -8.56 2.89 30.44
C LYS A 29 -7.46 1.86 30.60
N CYS A 30 -7.35 0.93 29.66
CA CYS A 30 -6.58 -0.29 29.82
C CYS A 30 -5.89 -0.60 28.51
N ASP A 31 -4.73 0.03 28.30
CA ASP A 31 -3.98 -0.12 27.07
C ASP A 31 -3.43 -1.57 26.96
N PRO A 32 -3.80 -2.32 25.91
CA PRO A 32 -3.32 -3.68 25.70
C PRO A 32 -1.81 -3.74 25.40
N ILE A 33 -1.21 -2.66 24.92
CA ILE A 33 0.24 -2.55 24.64
C ILE A 33 1.00 -2.44 25.97
N LEU A 34 0.62 -1.48 26.83
CA LEU A 34 1.28 -1.26 28.12
C LEU A 34 1.13 -2.45 29.08
N ASN A 35 0.01 -3.17 28.99
CA ASN A 35 -0.23 -4.39 29.77
C ASN A 35 0.46 -5.64 29.19
N GLY A 36 1.27 -5.51 28.14
CA GLY A 36 2.04 -6.61 27.56
C GLY A 36 1.20 -7.69 26.86
N LYS A 37 -0.07 -7.40 26.52
CA LYS A 37 -0.94 -8.35 25.80
C LYS A 37 -0.62 -8.41 24.31
N ILE A 38 -0.10 -7.33 23.74
CA ILE A 38 0.39 -7.23 22.35
C ILE A 38 1.76 -6.59 22.32
N LYS A 39 2.56 -6.96 21.33
CA LYS A 39 3.90 -6.40 21.12
C LYS A 39 3.89 -5.28 20.09
N ARG A 40 2.95 -5.30 19.15
CA ARG A 40 2.85 -4.35 18.05
C ARG A 40 1.46 -3.75 17.97
N THR A 41 1.40 -2.48 17.60
CA THR A 41 0.13 -1.74 17.41
C THR A 41 -0.76 -2.39 16.35
N ASP A 42 -0.16 -3.02 15.34
CA ASP A 42 -0.88 -3.67 14.24
C ASP A 42 -1.69 -4.91 14.68
N GLU A 43 -1.43 -5.46 15.88
CA GLU A 43 -2.11 -6.65 16.43
C GLU A 43 -3.40 -6.29 17.21
N ILE A 44 -3.69 -5.00 17.40
CA ILE A 44 -4.79 -4.55 18.26
C ILE A 44 -6.17 -4.96 17.72
N VAL A 45 -6.38 -4.88 16.40
CA VAL A 45 -7.66 -5.23 15.77
C VAL A 45 -7.92 -6.74 15.87
N PRO A 46 -6.99 -7.65 15.46
CA PRO A 46 -7.16 -9.09 15.65
C PRO A 46 -7.42 -9.49 17.11
N LEU A 47 -6.71 -8.86 18.06
CA LEU A 47 -6.90 -9.13 19.49
C LEU A 47 -8.31 -8.75 19.94
N TYR A 48 -8.80 -7.57 19.54
CA TYR A 48 -10.15 -7.11 19.90
C TYR A 48 -11.25 -8.03 19.36
N ILE A 49 -11.15 -8.44 18.10
CA ILE A 49 -12.08 -9.39 17.47
C ILE A 49 -12.06 -10.74 18.20
N SER A 50 -10.87 -11.25 18.53
CA SER A 50 -10.73 -12.51 19.28
C SER A 50 -11.36 -12.44 20.67
N GLN A 51 -11.33 -11.28 21.33
CA GLN A 51 -11.95 -11.09 22.65
C GLN A 51 -13.48 -11.03 22.57
N ILE A 52 -14.03 -10.29 21.61
CA ILE A 52 -15.48 -10.15 21.44
C ILE A 52 -16.13 -11.47 21.02
N PHE A 53 -15.55 -12.14 20.03
CA PHE A 53 -16.11 -13.37 19.49
C PHE A 53 -15.63 -14.62 20.24
N ARG A 54 -15.12 -14.47 21.46
CA ARG A 54 -14.65 -15.61 22.28
C ARG A 54 -15.76 -16.64 22.55
N SER A 55 -17.01 -16.20 22.62
CA SER A 55 -18.18 -17.05 22.85
C SER A 55 -18.74 -17.71 21.59
N ILE A 56 -18.38 -17.23 20.39
CA ILE A 56 -18.94 -17.71 19.12
C ILE A 56 -17.83 -18.36 18.29
N PRO A 57 -17.72 -19.70 18.28
CA PRO A 57 -16.69 -20.39 17.50
C PRO A 57 -16.88 -20.11 16.00
N GLY A 58 -15.79 -19.92 15.27
CA GLY A 58 -15.79 -19.67 13.83
C GLY A 58 -15.80 -18.20 13.41
N CYS A 59 -16.38 -17.28 14.19
CA CYS A 59 -16.43 -15.85 13.83
C CYS A 59 -15.05 -15.21 13.69
N THR A 60 -14.12 -15.53 14.60
CA THR A 60 -12.73 -15.04 14.51
C THR A 60 -12.03 -15.57 13.25
N GLY A 61 -12.29 -16.83 12.87
CA GLY A 61 -11.75 -17.42 11.65
C GLY A 61 -12.32 -16.77 10.38
N LEU A 62 -13.63 -16.51 10.36
CA LEU A 62 -14.29 -15.78 9.28
C LEU A 62 -13.68 -14.39 9.08
N PHE A 63 -13.43 -13.67 10.17
CA PHE A 63 -12.76 -12.37 10.13
C PHE A 63 -11.37 -12.45 9.47
N ILE A 64 -10.55 -13.41 9.89
CA ILE A 64 -9.20 -13.60 9.32
C ILE A 64 -9.29 -13.91 7.82
N VAL A 65 -10.22 -14.79 7.39
CA VAL A 65 -10.42 -15.11 5.97
C VAL A 65 -10.88 -13.89 5.16
N CYS A 66 -11.78 -13.06 5.71
CA CYS A 66 -12.21 -11.82 5.07
C CYS A 66 -11.04 -10.84 4.88
N VAL A 67 -10.20 -10.66 5.89
CA VAL A 67 -9.01 -9.78 5.82
C VAL A 67 -8.01 -10.31 4.79
N LEU A 68 -7.74 -11.61 4.77
CA LEU A 68 -6.85 -12.24 3.78
C LEU A 68 -7.39 -12.09 2.36
N SER A 69 -8.70 -12.29 2.17
CA SER A 69 -9.36 -12.11 0.86
C SER A 69 -9.26 -10.66 0.37
N ALA A 70 -9.52 -9.69 1.26
CA ALA A 70 -9.37 -8.28 0.94
C ALA A 70 -7.94 -7.93 0.54
N ALA A 71 -6.94 -8.38 1.31
CA ALA A 71 -5.52 -8.17 1.01
C ALA A 71 -5.13 -8.80 -0.34
N LEU A 72 -5.56 -10.03 -0.63
CA LEU A 72 -5.29 -10.72 -1.90
C LEU A 72 -5.91 -10.00 -3.10
N SER A 73 -7.09 -9.39 -2.94
CA SER A 73 -7.73 -8.59 -4.00
C SER A 73 -6.89 -7.36 -4.37
N THR A 74 -6.40 -6.62 -3.37
CA THR A 74 -5.51 -5.47 -3.58
C THR A 74 -4.17 -5.91 -4.18
N LEU A 75 -3.57 -7.00 -3.69
CA LEU A 75 -2.31 -7.52 -4.25
C LEU A 75 -2.47 -7.95 -5.70
N SER A 76 -3.55 -8.67 -6.02
CA SER A 76 -3.84 -9.13 -7.39
C SER A 76 -3.98 -7.97 -8.38
N SER A 77 -4.76 -6.95 -8.01
CA SER A 77 -4.92 -5.74 -8.83
C SER A 77 -3.60 -4.97 -8.99
N GLY A 78 -2.80 -4.85 -7.92
CA GLY A 78 -1.48 -4.21 -7.95
C GLY A 78 -0.48 -4.93 -8.85
N PHE A 79 -0.34 -6.25 -8.71
CA PHE A 79 0.57 -7.06 -9.53
C PHE A 79 0.17 -7.03 -11.00
N ASN A 80 -1.13 -7.09 -11.28
CA ASN A 80 -1.64 -6.98 -12.64
C ASN A 80 -1.37 -5.60 -13.25
N ALA A 81 -1.53 -4.52 -12.47
CA ALA A 81 -1.21 -3.17 -12.92
C ALA A 81 0.28 -3.02 -13.27
N VAL A 82 1.19 -3.44 -12.40
CA VAL A 82 2.64 -3.39 -12.66
C VAL A 82 3.02 -4.22 -13.88
N ALA A 83 2.49 -5.45 -13.99
CA ALA A 83 2.76 -6.31 -15.14
C ALA A 83 2.26 -5.69 -16.46
N THR A 84 1.12 -4.99 -16.42
CA THR A 84 0.58 -4.26 -17.57
C THR A 84 1.43 -3.05 -17.93
N LEU A 85 1.88 -2.27 -16.94
CA LEU A 85 2.77 -1.12 -17.16
C LEU A 85 4.11 -1.55 -17.77
N VAL A 86 4.75 -2.59 -17.23
CA VAL A 86 5.99 -3.15 -17.80
C VAL A 86 5.78 -3.62 -19.24
N TRP A 87 4.61 -4.20 -19.53
CA TRP A 87 4.28 -4.59 -20.89
C TRP A 87 4.14 -3.39 -21.82
N GLU A 88 3.23 -2.45 -21.53
CA GLU A 88 2.91 -1.31 -22.41
C GLU A 88 4.08 -0.33 -22.55
N ASP A 89 4.77 -0.01 -21.45
CA ASP A 89 5.78 1.05 -21.46
C ASP A 89 7.13 0.60 -22.01
N ILE A 90 7.47 -0.68 -21.85
CA ILE A 90 8.81 -1.22 -22.15
C ILE A 90 8.75 -2.35 -23.19
N LEU A 91 8.06 -3.45 -22.88
CA LEU A 91 8.16 -4.68 -23.67
C LEU A 91 7.46 -4.57 -25.03
N ALA A 92 6.28 -3.95 -25.10
CA ALA A 92 5.53 -3.75 -26.33
C ALA A 92 6.32 -2.92 -27.35
N LYS A 93 7.05 -1.90 -26.89
CA LYS A 93 7.93 -1.07 -27.74
C LYS A 93 9.17 -1.81 -28.22
N ARG A 94 9.70 -2.76 -27.43
CA ARG A 94 10.91 -3.54 -27.75
C ARG A 94 10.60 -4.81 -28.56
N LEU A 95 9.40 -5.36 -28.45
CA LEU A 95 8.96 -6.63 -29.04
C LEU A 95 7.62 -6.50 -29.78
N PRO A 96 7.52 -5.65 -30.82
CA PRO A 96 6.24 -5.26 -31.44
C PRO A 96 5.48 -6.40 -32.13
N ASN A 97 6.15 -7.48 -32.54
CA ASN A 97 5.55 -8.58 -33.32
C ASN A 97 5.40 -9.90 -32.52
N MET A 98 5.21 -9.80 -31.21
CA MET A 98 5.14 -10.97 -30.33
C MET A 98 3.74 -11.63 -30.37
N LYS A 99 3.70 -12.96 -30.54
CA LYS A 99 2.44 -13.73 -30.53
C LYS A 99 1.71 -13.56 -29.19
N PRO A 100 0.36 -13.46 -29.16
CA PRO A 100 -0.42 -13.19 -27.95
C PRO A 100 -0.18 -14.20 -26.82
N ASN A 101 -0.03 -15.49 -27.16
CA ASN A 101 0.26 -16.54 -26.17
C ASN A 101 1.63 -16.37 -25.49
N LYS A 102 2.64 -15.83 -26.21
CA LYS A 102 3.95 -15.56 -25.64
C LYS A 102 3.91 -14.28 -24.79
N SER A 103 3.20 -13.26 -25.25
CA SER A 103 2.99 -12.00 -24.51
C SER A 103 2.33 -12.25 -23.15
N LEU A 104 1.25 -13.04 -23.13
CA LEU A 104 0.57 -13.43 -21.89
C LEU A 104 1.47 -14.20 -20.92
N LYS A 105 2.30 -15.12 -21.44
CA LYS A 105 3.28 -15.83 -20.59
C LYS A 105 4.30 -14.86 -20.00
N LEU A 106 4.81 -13.91 -20.77
CA LEU A 106 5.77 -12.94 -20.29
C LEU A 106 5.17 -12.01 -19.23
N THR A 107 3.96 -11.49 -19.45
CA THR A 107 3.24 -10.67 -18.46
C THR A 107 2.99 -11.44 -17.16
N LYS A 108 2.64 -12.73 -17.24
CA LYS A 108 2.51 -13.59 -16.04
C LYS A 108 3.83 -13.80 -15.30
N ILE A 109 4.95 -13.95 -16.03
CA ILE A 109 6.28 -14.05 -15.43
C ILE A 109 6.62 -12.75 -14.70
N VAL A 110 6.36 -11.59 -15.32
CA VAL A 110 6.56 -10.29 -14.67
C VAL A 110 5.74 -10.20 -13.37
N ALA A 111 4.44 -10.52 -13.41
CA ALA A 111 3.61 -10.53 -12.20
C ALA A 111 4.16 -11.46 -11.11
N ALA A 112 4.63 -12.66 -11.49
CA ALA A 112 5.24 -13.59 -10.55
C ALA A 112 6.54 -13.05 -9.93
N THR A 113 7.41 -12.41 -10.73
CA THR A 113 8.65 -11.79 -10.22
C THR A 113 8.36 -10.66 -9.25
N VAL A 114 7.36 -9.83 -9.51
CA VAL A 114 6.91 -8.79 -8.57
C VAL A 114 6.42 -9.42 -7.27
N GLY A 115 5.65 -10.51 -7.34
CA GLY A 115 5.22 -11.27 -6.18
C GLY A 115 6.39 -11.78 -5.32
N VAL A 116 7.44 -12.33 -5.95
CA VAL A 116 8.66 -12.78 -5.23
C VAL A 116 9.36 -11.61 -4.53
N VAL A 117 9.48 -10.46 -5.20
CA VAL A 117 10.06 -9.26 -4.59
C VAL A 117 9.22 -8.79 -3.40
N CYS A 118 7.89 -8.80 -3.50
CA CYS A 118 7.01 -8.45 -2.38
C CYS A 118 7.18 -9.40 -1.18
N ILE A 119 7.38 -10.70 -1.41
CA ILE A 119 7.67 -11.67 -0.33
C ILE A 119 9.01 -11.34 0.33
N ALA A 120 10.04 -10.97 -0.45
CA ALA A 120 11.33 -10.55 0.09
C ALA A 120 11.19 -9.28 0.98
N VAL A 121 10.44 -8.28 0.52
CA VAL A 121 10.14 -7.08 1.31
C VAL A 121 9.32 -7.41 2.56
N ALA A 122 8.41 -8.39 2.51
CA ALA A 122 7.66 -8.82 3.66
C ALA A 122 8.56 -9.38 4.79
N PHE A 123 9.70 -10.00 4.47
CA PHE A 123 10.67 -10.41 5.50
C PHE A 123 11.36 -9.22 6.18
N LEU A 124 11.57 -8.13 5.45
CA LEU A 124 12.10 -6.86 5.99
C LEU A 124 11.06 -6.12 6.85
N SER A 125 9.78 -6.53 6.82
CA SER A 125 8.72 -5.85 7.58
C SER A 125 8.95 -5.84 9.10
N LYS A 126 9.81 -6.72 9.60
CA LYS A 126 10.13 -6.83 11.02
C LYS A 126 10.93 -5.65 11.55
N GLU A 127 11.70 -4.98 10.68
CA GLU A 127 12.56 -3.84 11.02
C GLU A 127 11.80 -2.50 11.06
N PHE A 128 10.55 -2.45 10.56
CA PHE A 128 9.72 -1.26 10.69
C PHE A 128 9.02 -1.23 12.05
N GLY A 129 8.91 -0.05 12.66
CA GLY A 129 8.16 0.17 13.90
C GLY A 129 6.67 -0.13 13.73
N SER A 130 5.93 0.77 13.05
CA SER A 130 4.55 0.53 12.62
C SER A 130 4.50 0.28 11.12
N ILE A 131 3.86 -0.82 10.71
CA ILE A 131 3.67 -1.12 9.27
C ILE A 131 2.77 -0.07 8.63
N PHE A 132 1.74 0.40 9.36
CA PHE A 132 0.85 1.46 8.89
C PHE A 132 1.63 2.73 8.55
N GLU A 133 2.48 3.19 9.45
CA GLU A 133 3.31 4.38 9.23
C GLU A 133 4.25 4.20 8.03
N ALA A 134 4.94 3.06 7.93
CA ALA A 134 5.83 2.75 6.82
C ALA A 134 5.10 2.78 5.45
N VAL A 135 3.89 2.21 5.37
CA VAL A 135 3.11 2.20 4.12
C VAL A 135 2.71 3.61 3.69
N TYR A 136 2.20 4.44 4.61
CA TYR A 136 1.81 5.81 4.29
C TYR A 136 3.00 6.72 3.98
N ALA A 137 4.12 6.51 4.67
CA ALA A 137 5.39 7.18 4.41
C ALA A 137 5.87 6.92 2.96
N LEU A 138 5.94 5.65 2.54
CA LEU A 138 6.35 5.26 1.18
C LEU A 138 5.34 5.68 0.10
N ALA A 139 4.04 5.59 0.40
CA ALA A 139 3.00 6.03 -0.52
C ALA A 139 3.07 7.55 -0.75
N GLY A 140 3.23 8.33 0.33
CA GLY A 140 3.37 9.78 0.27
C GLY A 140 4.65 10.22 -0.43
N SER A 141 5.77 9.54 -0.17
CA SER A 141 7.08 9.86 -0.76
C SER A 141 7.09 9.72 -2.28
N THR A 142 6.31 8.79 -2.82
CA THR A 142 6.24 8.51 -4.26
C THR A 142 5.14 9.33 -4.93
N THR A 143 3.97 9.43 -4.30
CA THR A 143 2.81 10.15 -4.86
C THR A 143 3.02 11.66 -4.85
N GLY A 144 3.73 12.21 -3.86
CA GLY A 144 3.98 13.65 -3.73
C GLY A 144 4.70 14.26 -4.94
N PRO A 145 5.91 13.78 -5.31
CA PRO A 145 6.62 14.28 -6.48
C PRO A 145 5.85 14.07 -7.80
N LEU A 146 5.18 12.92 -7.96
CA LEU A 146 4.30 12.66 -9.11
C LEU A 146 3.18 13.69 -9.21
N PHE A 147 2.47 13.95 -8.11
CA PHE A 147 1.41 14.95 -8.04
C PHE A 147 1.94 16.35 -8.37
N GLY A 148 3.14 16.68 -7.88
CA GLY A 148 3.84 17.93 -8.21
C GLY A 148 4.04 18.10 -9.71
N VAL A 149 4.59 17.10 -10.39
CA VAL A 149 4.84 17.16 -11.84
C VAL A 149 3.55 17.23 -12.65
N PHE A 150 2.52 16.45 -12.28
CA PHE A 150 1.22 16.55 -12.94
C PHE A 150 0.57 17.92 -12.75
N SER A 151 0.67 18.50 -11.55
CA SER A 151 0.17 19.85 -11.27
C SER A 151 0.92 20.90 -12.08
N MET A 152 2.25 20.81 -12.16
CA MET A 152 3.04 21.70 -13.02
C MET A 152 2.62 21.60 -14.48
N GLY A 153 2.38 20.39 -15.00
CA GLY A 153 1.94 20.19 -16.38
C GLY A 153 0.55 20.77 -16.69
N ILE A 154 -0.34 20.84 -15.70
CA ILE A 154 -1.69 21.40 -15.87
C ILE A 154 -1.69 22.93 -15.71
N PHE A 155 -1.02 23.45 -14.67
CA PHE A 155 -1.14 24.85 -14.26
C PHE A 155 -0.02 25.75 -14.77
N LEU A 156 1.16 25.21 -15.10
CA LEU A 156 2.34 25.99 -15.45
C LEU A 156 2.74 25.78 -16.92
N PRO A 157 2.22 26.59 -17.87
CA PRO A 157 2.48 26.41 -19.30
C PRO A 157 3.94 26.70 -19.70
N PHE A 158 4.74 27.28 -18.80
CA PHE A 158 6.15 27.63 -19.03
C PHE A 158 7.14 26.52 -18.63
N VAL A 159 6.67 25.40 -18.09
CA VAL A 159 7.55 24.30 -17.65
C VAL A 159 7.92 23.39 -18.82
N ASN A 160 9.22 23.21 -19.05
CA ASN A 160 9.76 22.30 -20.08
C ASN A 160 9.88 20.85 -19.54
N SER A 161 9.93 19.86 -20.45
CA SER A 161 10.08 18.43 -20.14
C SER A 161 11.32 18.13 -19.30
N TYR A 162 12.45 18.77 -19.58
CA TYR A 162 13.67 18.59 -18.77
C TYR A 162 13.47 19.10 -17.33
N GLY A 163 12.82 20.25 -17.15
CA GLY A 163 12.51 20.80 -15.83
C GLY A 163 11.57 19.88 -15.04
N ALA A 164 10.57 19.29 -15.71
CA ALA A 164 9.68 18.31 -15.11
C ALA A 164 10.42 17.03 -14.66
N ILE A 165 11.34 16.50 -15.48
CA ILE A 165 12.13 15.31 -15.14
C ILE A 165 13.07 15.60 -13.96
N PHE A 166 13.82 16.70 -14.01
CA PHE A 166 14.72 17.06 -12.91
C PHE A 166 13.95 17.33 -11.61
N GLY A 167 12.80 18.00 -11.69
CA GLY A 167 11.92 18.23 -10.53
C GLY A 167 11.37 16.92 -9.95
N LEU A 168 10.99 15.96 -10.79
CA LEU A 168 10.56 14.63 -10.35
C LEU A 168 11.68 13.91 -9.60
N LEU A 169 12.87 13.85 -10.19
CA LEU A 169 14.01 13.12 -9.64
C LEU A 169 14.52 13.77 -8.35
N SER A 170 14.64 15.10 -8.31
CA SER A 170 15.07 15.81 -7.11
C SER A 170 14.03 15.69 -5.99
N GLY A 171 12.74 15.78 -6.33
CA GLY A 171 11.64 15.59 -5.37
C GLY A 171 11.63 14.16 -4.80
N GLN A 172 11.76 13.16 -5.66
CA GLN A 172 11.81 11.75 -5.25
C GLN A 172 13.03 11.48 -4.36
N LEU A 173 14.20 12.01 -4.71
CA LEU A 173 15.41 11.86 -3.91
C LEU A 173 15.26 12.49 -2.54
N LEU A 174 14.75 13.72 -2.47
CA LEU A 174 14.53 14.43 -1.21
C LEU A 174 13.54 13.67 -0.32
N CYS A 175 12.40 13.25 -0.88
CA CYS A 175 11.41 12.45 -0.14
C CYS A 175 12.00 11.12 0.34
N PHE A 176 12.82 10.45 -0.46
CA PHE A 176 13.47 9.20 -0.06
C PHE A 176 14.44 9.43 1.12
N VAL A 177 15.28 10.47 1.06
CA VAL A 177 16.21 10.82 2.14
C VAL A 177 15.46 11.14 3.44
N ILE A 178 14.36 11.90 3.37
CA ILE A 178 13.55 12.22 4.54
C ILE A 178 12.95 10.96 5.17
N ASN A 179 12.41 10.04 4.36
CA ASN A 179 11.79 8.81 4.89
C ASN A 179 12.83 7.88 5.50
N VAL A 180 13.97 7.68 4.84
CA VAL A 180 15.07 6.86 5.39
C VAL A 180 15.61 7.49 6.67
N GLY A 181 15.80 8.81 6.70
CA GLY A 181 16.22 9.53 7.90
C GLY A 181 15.21 9.43 9.05
N GLY A 182 13.91 9.47 8.74
CA GLY A 182 12.84 9.27 9.72
C GLY A 182 12.85 7.86 10.32
N ILE A 183 12.99 6.83 9.48
CA ILE A 183 13.07 5.44 9.93
C ILE A 183 14.31 5.22 10.83
N ILE A 184 15.47 5.75 10.43
CA ILE A 184 16.72 5.61 11.21
C ILE A 184 16.63 6.33 12.56
N ASN A 185 16.00 7.50 12.61
CA ASN A 185 15.92 8.29 13.84
C ASN A 185 14.83 7.80 14.81
N THR A 186 13.92 6.94 14.34
CA THR A 186 12.81 6.36 15.14
C THR A 186 13.13 4.94 15.61
N ALA A 187 14.10 4.26 15.00
CA ALA A 187 14.63 2.95 15.40
C ALA A 187 15.63 3.07 16.56
#